data_AF-X1NS33-F1
#
_entry.id   AF-X1NS33-F1
#
_cell.length_a   1.000
_cell.length_b   1.000
_cell.length_c   1.000
_cell.angle_alpha   90.00
_cell.angle_beta   90.00
_cell.angle_gamma   90.00
#
_symmetry.space_group_name_H-M   'P 1'
#
loop_
_entity.id
_entity.type
_entity.pdbx_description
1 polymer ?
#
loop_
_entity_poly.entity_id
_entity_poly.type
_entity_poly.pdbx_seq_one_letter_code
_entity_poly.pdbx_strand_id
1 'polypeptide(L)' 'PQNLVPAGSTSPGRNLKQVEKNHIQDVLTETRGNYTEAARILGISRMTLYNKAKAYGLNVKKMDSSR' A
#
# COMPACT_ATOMS: atom_id res chain seq x y z
N PRO A 1 19.40 -24.03 35.22
CA PRO A 1 18.32 -23.14 34.74
C PRO A 1 18.80 -22.23 33.59
N GLN A 2 18.73 -22.76 32.36
CA GLN A 2 18.91 -21.95 31.16
C GLN A 2 17.55 -21.82 30.51
N ASN A 3 16.89 -20.70 30.79
CA ASN A 3 15.68 -20.32 30.09
C ASN A 3 16.09 -19.91 28.67
N LEU A 4 16.07 -20.88 27.74
CA LEU A 4 16.23 -20.59 26.32
C LEU A 4 15.07 -19.68 25.91
N VAL A 5 15.36 -18.40 25.75
CA VAL A 5 14.47 -17.48 25.05
C VAL A 5 14.23 -18.08 23.65
N PRO A 6 12.99 -18.30 23.22
CA PRO A 6 12.76 -18.75 21.86
C PRO A 6 13.16 -17.61 20.94
N ALA A 7 14.27 -17.79 20.23
CA ALA A 7 14.65 -17.01 19.05
C ALA A 7 13.65 -17.32 17.93
N GLY A 8 12.46 -16.79 18.11
CA GLY A 8 11.32 -16.91 17.22
C GLY A 8 10.54 -15.61 17.30
N SER A 9 11.24 -14.48 17.10
CA SER A 9 10.58 -13.27 16.64
C SER A 9 10.05 -13.53 15.24
N THR A 10 8.95 -14.27 15.17
CA THR A 10 7.93 -14.09 14.15
C THR A 10 7.45 -12.66 14.33
N SER A 11 8.23 -11.69 13.84
CA SER A 11 7.75 -10.34 13.57
C SER A 11 6.39 -10.56 12.92
N PRO A 12 5.27 -10.12 13.51
CA PRO A 12 3.94 -10.47 13.03
C PRO A 12 3.94 -10.23 11.54
N GLY A 13 3.94 -11.34 10.78
CA GLY A 13 4.40 -11.34 9.41
C GLY A 13 3.65 -10.24 8.69
N ARG A 14 4.36 -9.20 8.23
CA ARG A 14 3.76 -8.20 7.35
C ARG A 14 3.31 -8.99 6.12
N ASN A 15 2.05 -9.39 6.13
CA ASN A 15 1.48 -10.15 5.04
C ASN A 15 1.67 -9.31 3.77
N LEU A 16 1.87 -9.95 2.61
CA LEU A 16 2.14 -9.24 1.36
C LEU A 16 1.09 -8.15 1.09
N LYS A 17 -0.17 -8.39 1.51
CA LYS A 17 -1.24 -7.39 1.46
C LYS A 17 -0.96 -6.11 2.26
N GLN A 18 -0.35 -6.22 3.44
CA GLN A 18 -0.03 -5.06 4.27
C GLN A 18 1.17 -4.30 3.71
N VAL A 19 2.19 -5.00 3.20
CA VAL A 19 3.31 -4.36 2.50
C VAL A 19 2.81 -3.61 1.27
N GLU A 20 1.97 -4.25 0.45
CA GLU A 20 1.37 -3.62 -0.73
C GLU A 20 0.50 -2.42 -0.33
N LYS A 21 -0.38 -2.56 0.67
CA LYS A 21 -1.23 -1.47 1.16
C LYS A 21 -0.41 -0.25 1.59
N ASN A 22 0.63 -0.47 2.40
CA ASN A 22 1.48 0.60 2.89
C ASN A 22 2.19 1.29 1.72
N HIS A 23 2.78 0.51 0.81
CA HIS A 23 3.48 1.08 -0.34
C HIS A 23 2.56 1.91 -1.25
N ILE A 24 1.34 1.42 -1.50
CA ILE A 24 0.33 2.18 -2.26
C ILE A 24 -0.02 3.49 -1.54
N GLN A 25 -0.20 3.45 -0.22
CA GLN A 25 -0.55 4.62 0.57
C GLN A 25 0.57 5.66 0.61
N ASP A 26 1.82 5.22 0.74
CA ASP A 26 3.01 6.08 0.76
C ASP A 26 3.14 6.82 -0.57
N VAL A 27 3.07 6.09 -1.70
CA VAL A 27 3.16 6.69 -3.03
C VAL A 27 1.98 7.63 -3.30
N LEU A 28 0.76 7.27 -2.91
CA LEU A 28 -0.40 8.18 -3.04
C LEU A 28 -0.22 9.46 -2.22
N THR A 29 0.43 9.38 -1.06
CA THR A 29 0.74 10.55 -0.23
C THR A 29 1.82 11.41 -0.87
N GLU A 30 2.89 10.79 -1.35
CA GLU A 30 4.01 11.45 -2.04
C GLU A 30 3.54 12.21 -3.30
N THR A 31 2.67 11.58 -4.09
CA THR A 31 2.10 12.20 -5.29
C THR A 31 0.91 13.11 -5.02
N ARG A 32 0.59 13.38 -3.73
CA ARG A 32 -0.53 14.21 -3.29
C ARG A 32 -1.88 13.76 -3.87
N GLY A 33 -2.07 12.46 -4.03
CA GLY A 33 -3.28 11.85 -4.57
C GLY A 33 -3.35 11.79 -6.10
N ASN A 34 -2.26 12.08 -6.82
CA ASN A 34 -2.22 11.92 -8.27
C ASN A 34 -2.10 10.43 -8.64
N TYR A 35 -3.24 9.82 -8.96
CA TYR A 35 -3.33 8.41 -9.33
C TYR A 35 -2.58 8.05 -10.62
N THR A 36 -2.42 8.99 -11.56
CA THR A 36 -1.65 8.74 -12.79
C THR A 36 -0.16 8.63 -12.45
N GLU A 37 0.35 9.58 -11.67
CA GLU A 37 1.75 9.59 -11.22
C GLU A 37 2.05 8.37 -10.34
N ALA A 38 1.20 8.12 -9.35
CA ALA A 38 1.36 7.01 -8.43
C ALA A 38 1.35 5.65 -9.15
N ALA A 39 0.46 5.48 -10.13
CA ALA A 39 0.41 4.25 -10.91
C ALA A 39 1.69 4.02 -11.73
N ARG A 40 2.29 5.09 -12.26
CA ARG A 40 3.57 5.03 -12.97
C ARG A 40 4.72 4.62 -12.03
N ILE A 41 4.79 5.21 -10.84
CA ILE A 41 5.80 4.88 -9.82
C ILE A 41 5.65 3.41 -9.39
N LEU A 42 4.43 2.96 -9.15
CA LEU A 42 4.12 1.59 -8.74
C LEU A 42 4.21 0.56 -9.89
N GLY A 43 4.41 0.99 -11.14
CA GLY A 43 4.51 0.11 -12.30
C GLY A 43 3.21 -0.64 -12.63
N ILE A 44 2.05 -0.08 -12.31
CA ILE A 44 0.73 -0.69 -12.55
C ILE A 44 -0.20 0.25 -13.33
N SER A 45 -1.31 -0.26 -13.84
CA SER A 45 -2.32 0.60 -14.46
C SER A 45 -3.02 1.48 -13.42
N ARG A 46 -3.47 2.68 -13.82
CA ARG A 46 -4.28 3.58 -12.98
C ARG A 46 -5.55 2.88 -12.45
N MET A 47 -6.19 2.04 -13.28
CA MET A 47 -7.36 1.25 -12.90
C MET A 47 -7.00 0.21 -11.82
N THR A 48 -5.87 -0.48 -11.97
CA THR A 48 -5.37 -1.44 -10.96
C THR A 48 -5.09 -0.75 -9.63
N LEU A 49 -4.44 0.41 -9.66
CA LEU A 49 -4.18 1.20 -8.46
C LEU A 49 -5.47 1.61 -7.76
N TYR A 50 -6.46 2.12 -8.52
CA TYR A 50 -7.77 2.48 -7.96
C TYR A 50 -8.47 1.29 -7.31
N ASN A 51 -8.50 0.14 -7.98
CA ASN A 51 -9.12 -1.08 -7.45
C ASN A 51 -8.43 -1.57 -6.17
N LYS A 52 -7.09 -1.54 -6.13
CA LYS A 52 -6.32 -1.91 -4.93
C LYS A 52 -6.56 -0.92 -3.79
N ALA A 53 -6.51 0.38 -4.05
CA ALA A 53 -6.77 1.41 -3.06
C ALA A 53 -8.18 1.28 -2.47
N LYS A 54 -9.19 1.04 -3.31
CA LYS A 54 -10.57 0.74 -2.89
C LYS A 54 -10.65 -0.53 -2.06
N ALA A 55 -10.02 -1.62 -2.49
CA ALA A 55 -10.02 -2.90 -1.77
C ALA A 55 -9.36 -2.79 -0.39
N TYR A 56 -8.37 -1.91 -0.24
CA TYR A 56 -7.68 -1.66 1.02
C TYR A 56 -8.33 -0.58 1.90
N GLY A 57 -9.44 0.02 1.44
CA GLY A 57 -10.12 1.09 2.15
C GLY A 57 -9.29 2.37 2.27
N LEU A 58 -8.34 2.59 1.35
CA LEU A 58 -7.63 3.86 1.27
C LEU A 58 -8.64 4.93 0.82
N ASN A 59 -8.65 6.09 1.47
CA ASN A 59 -9.64 7.13 1.23
C ASN A 59 -9.40 7.79 -0.14
N VAL A 60 -9.90 7.13 -1.19
CA VAL A 60 -9.78 7.55 -2.57
C VAL A 60 -10.76 8.72 -2.77
N LYS A 61 -10.25 9.97 -2.76
CA LYS A 61 -11.04 11.09 -3.32
C LYS A 61 -11.37 10.68 -4.75
N LYS A 62 -12.67 10.71 -5.11
CA LYS A 62 -13.19 10.27 -6.42
C LYS A 62 -12.20 10.67 -7.50
N MET A 63 -11.72 9.66 -8.25
CA MET A 63 -10.66 9.77 -9.26
C MET A 63 -10.75 11.13 -9.92
N ASP A 64 -9.75 11.96 -9.64
CA ASP A 64 -9.60 13.33 -10.12
C ASP A 64 -10.18 13.44 -11.53
N SER A 65 -11.42 13.95 -11.59
CA SER A 65 -12.20 14.12 -12.82
C SER A 65 -11.86 15.46 -13.48
N SER A 66 -10.77 16.09 -13.04
CA SER A 66 -10.22 17.30 -13.61
C SER A 66 -9.31 16.91 -14.76
N ARG A 67 -9.94 16.77 -15.93
CA ARG A 67 -9.26 16.84 -17.21
C ARG A 67 -8.78 18.27 -17.45
#